data_AF-A0A4Z1EDR5-F1
#
_entry.id   AF-A0A4Z1EDR5-F1
#
_cell.length_a   1.000
_cell.length_b   1.000
_cell.length_c   1.000
_cell.angle_alpha   90.00
_cell.angle_beta   90.00
_cell.angle_gamma   90.00
#
_symmetry.space_group_name_H-M   'P 1'
#
loop_
_entity.id
_entity.type
_entity.pdbx_description
1 polymer ?
#
loop_
_entity_poly.entity_id
_entity_poly.type
_entity_poly.pdbx_seq_one_letter_code
_entity_poly.pdbx_strand_id
1 'polypeptide(L)'
;MRAAHESGADPNALDKAPRPGRSMGRPLHYATDVTHFDFMPRYENLPIVELLLEFGADPRMEGMGETRESPLEDVERIVKTNYPKLGERDMEFLRQN
;
A
#
# COMPACT_ATOMS: atom_id res chain seq x y z
N MET A 1 -13.53 -1.08 4.84
CA MET A 1 -12.43 -1.19 5.81
C MET A 1 -12.91 -1.36 7.24
N ARG A 2 -13.62 -0.40 7.86
CA ARG A 2 -14.08 -0.54 9.26
C ARG A 2 -14.89 -1.82 9.53
N ALA A 3 -15.92 -2.09 8.73
CA ALA A 3 -16.69 -3.34 8.82
C ALA A 3 -15.87 -4.63 8.58
N ALA A 4 -14.82 -4.56 7.76
CA ALA A 4 -13.95 -5.71 7.52
C ALA A 4 -13.07 -5.99 8.75
N HIS A 5 -12.51 -4.95 9.37
CA HIS A 5 -11.76 -5.09 10.62
C HIS A 5 -12.65 -5.61 11.77
N GLU A 6 -13.87 -5.09 11.90
CA GLU A 6 -14.86 -5.57 12.89
C GLU A 6 -15.22 -7.05 12.69
N SER A 7 -15.15 -7.55 11.44
CA SER A 7 -15.35 -8.98 11.13
C SER A 7 -14.13 -9.86 11.42
N GLY A 8 -13.02 -9.29 11.88
CA GLY A 8 -11.76 -10.00 12.13
C GLY A 8 -10.91 -10.22 10.87
N ALA A 9 -11.13 -9.43 9.82
CA ALA A 9 -10.27 -9.50 8.64
C ALA A 9 -8.85 -9.05 9.01
N ASP A 10 -7.86 -9.89 8.68
CA ASP A 10 -6.46 -9.58 8.85
C ASP A 10 -6.03 -8.54 7.79
N PRO A 11 -5.60 -7.32 8.19
CA PRO A 11 -5.16 -6.28 7.27
C PRO A 11 -3.88 -6.65 6.52
N ASN A 12 -3.19 -7.70 6.97
CA ASN A 12 -1.99 -8.24 6.38
C ASN A 12 -2.29 -9.50 5.54
N ALA A 13 -3.53 -9.96 5.43
CA ALA A 13 -3.81 -11.14 4.61
C ALA A 13 -3.41 -10.90 3.14
N LEU A 14 -2.82 -11.93 2.51
CA LEU A 14 -2.64 -11.91 1.06
C LEU A 14 -4.01 -11.98 0.37
N ASP A 15 -4.12 -11.29 -0.76
CA ASP A 15 -5.25 -11.50 -1.66
C ASP A 15 -5.34 -12.98 -2.09
N LYS A 16 -6.54 -13.39 -2.53
CA LYS A 16 -6.79 -14.74 -3.06
C LYS A 16 -6.64 -14.78 -4.58
N ALA A 17 -5.76 -13.97 -5.16
CA ALA A 17 -5.63 -13.94 -6.61
C ALA A 17 -5.19 -15.32 -7.12
N PRO A 18 -5.86 -15.86 -8.15
CA PRO A 18 -5.61 -17.22 -8.63
C PRO A 18 -4.26 -17.37 -9.35
N ARG A 19 -3.52 -16.27 -9.59
CA ARG A 19 -2.21 -16.28 -10.24
C ARG A 19 -1.22 -15.47 -9.40
N PRO A 20 -0.06 -16.04 -9.01
CA PRO A 20 0.96 -15.34 -8.21
C PRO A 20 1.39 -14.00 -8.81
N GLY A 21 1.60 -13.93 -10.13
CA GLY A 21 1.97 -12.68 -10.82
C GLY A 21 0.85 -11.66 -11.01
N ARG A 22 -0.35 -11.90 -10.47
CA ARG A 22 -1.45 -10.91 -10.38
C ARG A 22 -1.83 -10.57 -8.95
N SER A 23 -1.20 -11.23 -7.98
CA SER A 23 -1.33 -10.94 -6.56
C SER A 23 -0.35 -9.82 -6.26
N MET A 24 -0.84 -8.61 -6.03
CA MET A 24 0.03 -7.54 -5.54
C MET A 24 0.32 -7.73 -4.04
N GLY A 25 -0.46 -8.59 -3.39
CA GLY A 25 -0.20 -9.05 -2.04
C GLY A 25 -1.27 -8.56 -1.09
N ARG A 26 -0.87 -7.71 -0.15
CA ARG A 26 -1.68 -7.31 1.01
C ARG A 26 -2.49 -6.06 0.71
N PRO A 27 -3.59 -5.79 1.43
CA PRO A 27 -4.38 -4.56 1.28
C PRO A 27 -3.55 -3.28 1.14
N LEU A 28 -2.46 -3.16 1.90
CA LEU A 28 -1.59 -1.98 1.85
C LEU A 28 -0.80 -1.85 0.53
N HIS A 29 -0.41 -2.95 -0.11
CA HIS A 29 0.23 -2.93 -1.43
C HIS A 29 -0.71 -2.39 -2.50
N TYR A 30 -1.99 -2.74 -2.44
CA TYR A 30 -2.99 -2.21 -3.35
C TYR A 30 -3.26 -0.72 -3.12
N ALA A 31 -3.18 -0.26 -1.88
CA ALA A 31 -3.41 1.14 -1.55
C ALA A 31 -2.24 2.05 -1.99
N THR A 32 -1.02 1.50 -2.02
CA THR A 32 0.19 2.22 -2.45
C THR A 32 0.59 1.97 -3.91
N ASP A 33 0.03 0.96 -4.58
CA ASP A 33 0.44 0.65 -5.96
C ASP A 33 0.07 1.77 -6.94
N VAL A 34 1.12 2.32 -7.53
CA VAL A 34 1.04 3.40 -8.51
C VAL A 34 1.29 2.95 -9.94
N THR A 35 1.53 1.65 -10.15
CA THR A 35 1.97 1.08 -11.42
C THR A 35 0.86 0.34 -12.17
N HIS A 36 -0.12 -0.27 -11.48
CA HIS A 36 -1.21 -0.99 -12.14
C HIS A 36 -2.48 -0.17 -12.31
N PHE A 37 -2.68 0.89 -11.52
CA PHE A 37 -3.79 1.83 -11.68
C PHE A 37 -3.32 3.10 -12.39
N ASP A 38 -3.45 3.09 -13.71
CA ASP A 38 -3.21 4.24 -14.57
C ASP A 38 -3.98 5.48 -14.07
N PHE A 39 -3.23 6.51 -13.66
CA PHE A 39 -3.67 7.91 -13.54
C PHE A 39 -4.80 8.30 -12.55
N MET A 40 -5.11 7.52 -11.53
CA MET A 40 -5.92 8.08 -10.41
C MET A 40 -5.03 9.00 -9.54
N PRO A 41 -5.49 10.21 -9.14
CA PRO A 41 -4.69 11.08 -8.30
C PRO A 41 -4.28 10.35 -7.02
N ARG A 42 -2.97 10.21 -6.83
CA ARG A 42 -2.34 9.41 -5.76
C ARG A 42 -2.75 9.83 -4.33
N TYR A 43 -3.37 11.00 -4.20
CA TYR A 43 -3.91 11.52 -2.94
C TYR A 43 -5.25 10.90 -2.51
N GLU A 44 -6.01 10.31 -3.45
CA GLU A 44 -7.35 9.79 -3.12
C GLU A 44 -7.28 8.54 -2.23
N ASN A 45 -6.18 7.79 -2.30
CA ASN A 45 -5.98 6.60 -1.47
C ASN A 45 -5.30 6.90 -0.13
N LEU A 46 -4.76 8.10 0.12
CA LEU A 46 -4.12 8.42 1.41
C LEU A 46 -5.01 8.09 2.62
N PRO A 47 -6.32 8.41 2.63
CA PRO A 47 -7.21 8.02 3.71
C PRO A 47 -7.36 6.49 3.88
N ILE A 48 -7.21 5.73 2.79
CA ILE A 48 -7.24 4.26 2.85
C ILE A 48 -5.91 3.72 3.39
N VAL A 49 -4.78 4.30 3.01
CA VAL A 49 -3.46 3.94 3.55
C VAL A 49 -3.44 4.21 5.06
N GLU A 50 -3.83 5.41 5.50
CA GLU A 50 -3.94 5.76 6.93
C GLU A 50 -4.84 4.76 7.67
N LEU A 51 -6.04 4.49 7.14
CA LEU A 51 -6.99 3.57 7.77
C LEU A 51 -6.46 2.13 7.85
N LEU A 52 -5.67 1.69 6.89
CA LEU A 52 -5.05 0.36 6.91
C LEU A 52 -3.97 0.28 8.00
N LEU A 53 -3.14 1.32 8.13
CA LEU A 53 -2.14 1.41 9.20
C LEU A 53 -2.79 1.49 10.58
N GLU A 54 -3.87 2.27 10.74
CA GLU A 54 -4.68 2.31 11.97
C GLU A 54 -5.16 0.92 12.40
N PHE A 55 -5.44 0.04 11.43
CA PHE A 55 -5.89 -1.33 11.69
C PHE A 55 -4.77 -2.36 11.81
N GLY A 56 -3.50 -1.94 11.74
CA GLY A 56 -2.33 -2.81 11.94
C GLY A 56 -1.77 -3.42 10.66
N ALA A 57 -2.04 -2.83 9.49
CA ALA A 57 -1.28 -3.17 8.29
C ALA A 57 0.19 -2.81 8.49
N ASP A 58 1.10 -3.73 8.16
CA ASP A 58 2.54 -3.52 8.30
C ASP A 58 3.14 -3.02 6.97
N PRO A 59 3.65 -1.77 6.91
CA PRO A 59 4.20 -1.17 5.70
C PRO A 59 5.56 -1.74 5.28
N ARG A 60 6.16 -2.62 6.09
CA ARG A 60 7.50 -3.21 5.85
C ARG A 60 7.43 -4.61 5.27
N MET A 61 6.24 -5.19 5.16
CA MET A 61 6.09 -6.52 4.59
C MET A 61 6.29 -6.50 3.08
N GLU A 62 7.16 -7.38 2.59
CA GLU A 62 7.35 -7.58 1.15
C GLU A 62 6.06 -8.01 0.44
N GLY A 63 5.91 -7.51 -0.78
CA GLY A 63 4.83 -7.89 -1.68
C GLY A 63 5.07 -9.21 -2.39
N MET A 64 4.05 -9.62 -3.14
CA MET A 64 4.14 -10.77 -4.04
C MET A 64 4.25 -10.36 -5.52
N GLY A 65 4.29 -9.05 -5.79
CA GLY A 65 4.54 -8.48 -7.11
C GLY A 65 5.99 -8.69 -7.58
N GLU A 66 6.27 -8.30 -8.82
CA GLU A 66 7.57 -8.55 -9.48
C GLU A 66 8.75 -7.91 -8.75
N THR A 67 8.57 -6.71 -8.19
CA THR A 67 9.63 -5.99 -7.46
C THR A 67 9.86 -6.57 -6.07
N ARG A 68 8.88 -7.30 -5.51
CA ARG A 68 8.83 -7.75 -4.10
C ARG A 68 9.03 -6.63 -3.07
N GLU A 69 8.91 -5.37 -3.49
CA GLU A 69 9.05 -4.21 -2.61
C GLU A 69 7.91 -4.21 -1.58
N SER A 70 8.23 -3.75 -0.37
CA SER A 70 7.24 -3.39 0.63
C SER A 70 6.55 -2.06 0.27
N PRO A 71 5.37 -1.76 0.84
CA PRO A 71 4.71 -0.47 0.64
C PRO A 71 5.60 0.72 1.00
N LEU A 72 6.43 0.59 2.05
CA LEU A 72 7.38 1.63 2.44
C LEU A 72 8.47 1.86 1.39
N GLU A 73 9.08 0.79 0.88
CA GLU A 73 10.14 0.88 -0.14
C GLU A 73 9.62 1.46 -1.45
N ASP A 74 8.43 1.05 -1.89
CA ASP A 74 7.78 1.57 -3.10
C ASP A 74 7.57 3.10 -2.98
N VAL A 75 7.10 3.54 -1.82
CA VAL A 75 6.88 4.95 -1.51
C VAL A 75 8.19 5.74 -1.45
N GLU A 76 9.22 5.21 -0.79
CA GLU A 76 10.54 5.85 -0.76
C GLU A 76 11.14 6.01 -2.15
N ARG A 77 10.98 5.00 -3.01
CA ARG A 77 11.38 5.05 -4.41
C ARG A 77 10.62 6.13 -5.16
N ILE A 78 9.32 6.28 -4.96
CA ILE A 78 8.49 7.31 -5.60
C ILE A 78 8.92 8.71 -5.16
N VAL A 79 9.07 8.94 -3.85
CA VAL A 79 9.52 10.22 -3.29
C VAL A 79 10.89 10.60 -3.86
N LYS A 80 11.82 9.64 -3.90
CA LYS A 80 13.18 9.85 -4.43
C LYS A 80 13.21 10.12 -5.94
N THR A 81 12.37 9.43 -6.70
CA THR A 81 12.31 9.58 -8.17
C THR A 81 11.42 10.74 -8.62
N ASN A 82 10.70 11.37 -7.69
CA ASN A 82 9.80 12.51 -7.90
C ASN A 82 8.73 12.24 -8.98
N TYR A 83 8.35 10.97 -9.16
CA TYR A 83 7.49 10.53 -10.25
C TYR A 83 6.13 9.99 -9.75
N PRO A 84 5.02 10.73 -10.00
CA PRO A 84 4.87 12.16 -10.10
C PRO A 84 4.43 12.76 -8.74
N LYS A 85 5.19 13.74 -8.26
CA LYS A 85 4.79 14.77 -7.27
C LYS A 85 4.16 14.28 -5.94
N LEU A 86 4.80 13.36 -5.23
CA LEU A 86 4.56 13.23 -3.78
C LEU A 86 5.69 13.91 -3.01
N GLY A 87 5.35 14.76 -2.04
CA GLY A 87 6.31 15.30 -1.10
C GLY A 87 6.58 14.33 0.05
N GLU A 88 7.75 14.42 0.67
CA GLU A 88 8.05 13.63 1.89
C GLU A 88 6.99 13.77 2.98
N ARG A 89 6.39 14.96 3.11
CA ARG A 89 5.33 15.25 4.08
C ARG A 89 4.06 14.44 3.85
N ASP A 90 3.73 14.16 2.59
CA ASP A 90 2.52 13.41 2.25
C ASP A 90 2.64 11.95 2.69
N MET A 91 3.85 11.46 2.98
CA MET A 91 4.14 10.04 3.26
C MET A 91 4.77 9.79 4.62
N GLU A 92 4.86 10.81 5.48
CA GLU A 92 5.54 10.71 6.77
C GLU A 92 4.89 9.65 7.69
N PHE A 93 3.58 9.48 7.59
CA PHE A 93 2.81 8.55 8.42
C PHE A 93 3.14 7.07 8.15
N LEU A 94 3.67 6.72 6.98
CA LEU A 94 4.14 5.36 6.67
C LEU A 94 5.42 4.99 7.42
N ARG A 95 6.21 5.98 7.86
CA ARG A 95 7.47 5.76 8.60
C ARG A 95 7.27 5.64 10.11
N GLN A 96 6.09 6.03 10.61
CA GLN A 96 5.80 6.10 12.05
C GLN A 96 5.05 4.86 12.58
N ASN A 97 4.59 3.98 11.68
CA ASN A 97 3.86 2.74 11.99
C ASN A 97 4.73 1.51 11.69
#